data_AF-A0A4Y2N9E1-F1
#
_entry.id   AF-A0A4Y2N9E1-F1
#
_cell.length_a   1.000
_cell.length_b   1.000
_cell.length_c   1.000
_cell.angle_alpha   90.00
_cell.angle_beta   90.00
_cell.angle_gamma   90.00
#
_symmetry.space_group_name_H-M   'P 1'
#
loop_
_entity.id
_entity.type
_entity.pdbx_description
1 polymer ?
#
loop_
_entity_poly.entity_id
_entity_poly.type
_entity_poly.pdbx_seq_one_letter_code
_entity_poly.pdbx_strand_id
1 'polypeptide(L)'
;MLKSVIKKENVSACHLMRMWIRLFCHGKKYARSQNAPISWNVLKEKSLEFANELGESSFVASNGWLQRFNSRHNLSFKKLCGEAADFDSSSLKEWKDVVLRDILERYESANVFNVDECGLFYRILPDRTLCFKGEKCVGGKKSKERLTMLLVANMDGSEKIIPLVIGKFLKPRCMKNCKSLPLFYDANSKAWMTVDIWEKTLRRWDLNFSKQKRKVALIADNCTAHCTVDGLKSIELVFLPPNSTCVLQPLDQA
;
A
#
# COMPACT_ATOMS: atom_id res chain seq x y z
N MET A 1 37.66 50.73 17.16
CA MET A 1 36.39 50.08 16.79
C MET A 1 36.71 48.69 16.24
N LEU A 2 36.88 47.67 17.10
CA LEU A 2 36.96 46.24 16.75
C LEU A 2 37.12 45.44 18.04
N LYS A 3 36.00 45.28 18.75
CA LYS A 3 35.78 44.25 19.76
C LYS A 3 34.39 43.69 19.48
N SER A 4 34.31 42.53 18.82
CA SER A 4 33.23 41.53 18.87
C SER A 4 33.02 40.83 17.52
N VAL A 5 33.60 39.64 17.30
CA VAL A 5 32.95 38.48 16.62
C VAL A 5 33.80 37.23 16.93
N ILE A 6 34.04 36.92 18.20
CA ILE A 6 34.47 35.58 18.63
C ILE A 6 33.75 35.29 19.95
N LYS A 7 32.49 34.86 19.86
CA LYS A 7 31.79 34.10 20.91
C LYS A 7 30.36 33.78 20.46
N LYS A 8 30.00 32.49 20.55
CA LYS A 8 28.65 31.90 20.48
C LYS A 8 28.07 31.51 19.11
N GLU A 9 28.82 30.83 18.27
CA GLU A 9 28.21 29.90 17.33
C GLU A 9 28.73 28.46 17.51
N ASN A 10 27.79 27.59 17.88
CA ASN A 10 27.69 26.18 17.50
C ASN A 10 28.48 25.07 18.24
N VAL A 11 28.44 25.08 19.57
CA VAL A 11 28.59 23.83 20.37
C VAL A 11 27.42 22.85 20.09
N SER A 12 26.20 23.37 19.92
CA SER A 12 24.97 22.59 19.64
C SER A 12 25.01 21.83 18.30
N ALA A 13 25.55 22.43 17.24
CA ALA A 13 25.62 21.78 15.93
C ALA A 13 26.61 20.60 15.91
N CYS A 14 27.76 20.72 16.61
CA CYS A 14 28.71 19.63 16.76
C CYS A 14 28.13 18.44 17.54
N HIS A 15 27.37 18.69 18.61
CA HIS A 15 26.71 17.64 19.39
C HIS A 15 25.59 16.93 18.62
N LEU A 16 24.74 17.69 17.91
CA LEU A 16 23.71 17.13 17.04
C LEU A 16 24.29 16.27 15.90
N MET A 17 25.44 16.66 15.35
CA MET A 17 26.12 15.91 14.29
C MET A 17 26.75 14.61 14.82
N ARG A 18 27.31 14.60 16.03
CA ARG A 18 27.80 13.37 16.70
C ARG A 18 26.67 12.41 17.07
N MET A 19 25.56 12.92 17.58
CA MET A 19 24.34 12.13 17.81
C MET A 19 23.82 11.52 16.50
N TRP A 20 23.80 12.30 15.40
CA TRP A 20 23.39 11.81 14.09
C TRP A 20 24.27 10.67 13.57
N ILE A 21 25.60 10.80 13.64
CA ILE A 21 26.53 9.73 13.21
C ILE A 21 26.26 8.44 13.98
N ARG A 22 26.06 8.49 15.31
CA ARG A 22 25.78 7.29 16.11
C ARG A 22 24.39 6.69 15.82
N LEU A 23 23.34 7.52 15.77
CA LEU A 23 21.97 7.07 15.44
C LEU A 23 21.89 6.44 14.04
N PHE A 24 22.55 7.05 13.06
CA PHE A 24 22.44 6.66 11.66
C PHE A 24 23.40 5.51 11.30
N CYS A 25 24.65 5.51 11.77
CA CYS A 25 25.62 4.47 11.43
C CYS A 25 25.46 3.19 12.26
N HIS A 26 25.03 3.26 13.53
CA HIS A 26 24.84 2.08 14.38
C HIS A 26 23.37 1.65 14.45
N GLY A 27 22.46 2.57 14.80
CA GLY A 27 21.05 2.22 15.04
C GLY A 27 20.31 1.75 13.79
N LYS A 28 20.47 2.46 12.66
CA LYS A 28 19.76 2.12 11.40
C LYS A 28 20.32 0.86 10.74
N LYS A 29 21.65 0.63 10.78
CA LYS A 29 22.27 -0.59 10.24
C LYS A 29 21.86 -1.83 11.04
N TYR A 30 21.87 -1.73 12.36
CA TYR A 30 21.43 -2.82 13.24
C TYR A 30 19.94 -3.14 13.09
N ALA A 31 19.05 -2.13 13.13
CA ALA A 31 17.61 -2.35 12.98
C ALA A 31 17.23 -2.89 11.58
N ARG A 32 17.93 -2.46 10.52
CA ARG A 32 17.76 -3.03 9.17
C ARG A 32 18.26 -4.48 9.08
N SER A 33 19.34 -4.83 9.78
CA SER A 33 19.84 -6.22 9.83
C SER A 33 18.88 -7.18 10.55
N GLN A 34 18.00 -6.66 11.39
CA GLN A 34 17.02 -7.42 12.18
C GLN A 34 15.58 -7.27 11.65
N ASN A 35 15.39 -6.61 10.49
CA ASN A 35 14.09 -6.34 9.86
C ASN A 35 13.02 -5.73 10.79
N ALA A 36 13.44 -4.99 11.83
CA ALA A 36 12.54 -4.48 12.86
C ALA A 36 12.02 -3.07 12.51
N PRO A 37 10.70 -2.81 12.56
CA PRO A 37 10.17 -1.47 12.38
C PRO A 37 10.66 -0.53 13.48
N ILE A 38 11.37 0.52 13.09
CA ILE A 38 11.68 1.62 14.00
C ILE A 38 10.45 2.52 14.05
N SER A 39 9.93 2.79 15.26
CA SER A 39 8.84 3.75 15.48
C SER A 39 9.37 5.11 15.94
N TRP A 40 8.52 6.13 15.90
CA TRP A 40 8.83 7.47 16.40
C TRP A 40 9.32 7.47 17.85
N ASN A 41 8.78 6.57 18.68
CA ASN A 41 9.14 6.49 20.10
C ASN A 41 10.52 5.85 20.28
N VAL A 42 10.82 4.79 19.52
CA VAL A 42 12.14 4.14 19.55
C VAL A 42 13.23 5.14 19.15
N LEU A 43 12.98 5.99 18.16
CA LEU A 43 13.96 7.00 17.74
C LEU A 43 14.19 8.07 18.81
N LYS A 44 13.15 8.42 19.58
CA LYS A 44 13.26 9.37 20.70
C LYS A 44 13.95 8.77 21.91
N GLU A 45 13.64 7.53 22.28
CA GLU A 45 14.30 6.84 23.38
C GLU A 45 15.78 6.66 23.10
N LYS A 46 16.14 6.23 21.88
CA LYS A 46 17.55 6.14 21.48
C LYS A 46 18.26 7.48 21.44
N SER A 47 17.59 8.57 21.05
CA SER A 47 18.23 9.89 21.09
C SER A 47 18.45 10.39 22.52
N LEU A 48 17.58 10.05 23.47
CA LEU A 48 17.78 10.32 24.90
C LEU A 48 18.94 9.49 25.47
N GLU A 49 19.02 8.19 25.15
CA GLU A 49 20.14 7.33 25.55
C GLU A 49 21.49 7.91 25.09
N PHE A 50 21.60 8.28 23.81
CA PHE A 50 22.83 8.88 23.29
C PHE A 50 23.13 10.25 23.86
N ALA A 51 22.11 11.06 24.15
CA ALA A 51 22.32 12.32 24.83
C ALA A 51 22.92 12.12 26.23
N ASN A 52 22.42 11.13 26.97
CA ASN A 52 22.97 10.77 28.28
C ASN A 52 24.43 10.28 28.19
N GLU A 53 24.74 9.40 27.22
CA GLU A 53 26.12 8.93 26.99
C GLU A 53 27.10 10.06 26.63
N LEU A 54 26.60 11.10 25.96
CA LEU A 54 27.38 12.28 25.57
C LEU A 54 27.41 13.36 26.65
N GLY A 55 26.77 13.15 27.81
CA GLY A 55 26.70 14.11 28.91
C GLY A 55 25.71 15.27 28.68
N GLU A 56 24.82 15.16 27.70
CA GLU A 56 23.86 16.20 27.30
C GLU A 56 22.51 16.02 28.04
N SER A 57 22.53 16.23 29.36
CA SER A 57 21.36 16.06 30.24
C SER A 57 20.21 17.05 29.97
N SER A 58 20.46 18.12 29.23
CA SER A 58 19.46 19.13 28.85
C SER A 58 18.70 18.77 27.56
N PHE A 59 19.10 17.70 26.88
CA PHE A 59 18.49 17.31 25.61
C PHE A 59 17.08 16.77 25.82
N VAL A 60 16.14 17.26 25.00
CA VAL A 60 14.75 16.80 24.98
C VAL A 60 14.38 16.28 23.60
N ALA A 61 14.03 15.00 23.51
CA ALA A 61 13.53 14.34 22.31
C ALA A 61 12.07 14.74 21.99
N SER A 62 11.81 16.04 21.87
CA SER A 62 10.49 16.61 21.60
C SER A 62 9.98 16.27 20.19
N ASN A 63 8.67 16.39 19.98
CA ASN A 63 8.07 16.26 18.63
C ASN A 63 8.68 17.26 17.64
N GLY A 64 8.94 18.49 18.07
CA GLY A 64 9.56 19.52 17.23
C GLY A 64 11.03 19.26 16.91
N TRP A 65 11.78 18.61 17.80
CA TRP A 65 13.13 18.12 17.49
C TRP A 65 13.07 17.00 16.45
N LEU A 66 12.19 16.02 16.66
CA LEU A 66 12.01 14.87 15.78
C LEU A 66 11.62 15.28 14.36
N GLN A 67 10.65 16.19 14.21
CA GLN A 67 10.25 16.75 12.91
C GLN A 67 11.43 17.43 12.21
N ARG A 68 12.15 18.32 12.91
CA ARG A 68 13.31 19.01 12.35
C ARG A 68 14.45 18.07 12.00
N PHE A 69 14.67 17.02 12.79
CA PHE A 69 15.63 15.97 12.52
C PHE A 69 15.27 15.22 11.23
N ASN A 70 14.01 14.84 11.06
CA ASN A 70 13.55 14.19 9.84
C ASN A 70 13.71 15.08 8.60
N SER A 71 13.27 16.34 8.68
CA SER A 71 13.38 17.29 7.57
C SER A 71 14.84 17.54 7.19
N ARG A 72 15.73 17.68 8.18
CA ARG A 72 17.17 17.90 7.94
C ARG A 72 17.85 16.70 7.28
N HIS A 73 17.39 15.48 7.57
CA HIS A 73 18.02 14.25 7.11
C HIS A 73 17.18 13.47 6.08
N ASN A 74 16.17 14.13 5.51
CA ASN A 74 15.25 13.57 4.52
C ASN A 74 14.67 12.19 4.93
N LEU A 75 14.29 12.06 6.20
CA LEU A 75 13.70 10.83 6.73
C LEU A 75 12.18 10.89 6.66
N SER A 76 11.57 9.86 6.08
CA SER A 76 10.13 9.61 6.14
C SER A 76 9.87 8.23 6.74
N PHE A 77 8.91 8.16 7.65
CA PHE A 77 8.43 6.88 8.17
C PHE A 77 7.36 6.39 7.20
N LYS A 78 7.69 5.34 6.44
CA LYS A 78 6.76 4.66 5.55
C LYS A 78 6.15 3.48 6.30
N LYS A 79 4.89 3.16 5.99
CA LYS A 79 4.30 1.88 6.40
C LYS A 79 5.13 0.77 5.73
N LEU A 80 5.66 -0.16 6.52
CA LEU A 80 6.34 -1.32 5.96
C LEU A 80 5.28 -2.18 5.26
N CYS A 81 5.47 -2.44 3.96
CA CYS A 81 4.70 -3.43 3.24
C CYS A 81 5.42 -4.77 3.43
N GLY A 82 4.78 -5.74 4.09
CA GLY A 82 5.41 -7.02 4.46
C GLY A 82 5.85 -7.84 3.25
N GLU A 83 5.19 -7.67 2.11
CA GLU A 83 5.48 -8.40 0.87
C GLU A 83 6.72 -7.91 0.14
N ALA A 84 7.17 -6.67 0.39
CA ALA A 84 8.34 -6.10 -0.27
C ALA A 84 9.66 -6.75 0.17
N ALA A 85 9.67 -7.54 1.24
CA ALA A 85 10.86 -8.21 1.75
C ALA A 85 11.17 -9.53 1.03
N ASP A 86 10.14 -10.22 0.51
CA ASP A 86 10.26 -11.51 -0.21
C ASP A 86 10.32 -11.32 -1.73
N PHE A 87 10.63 -10.11 -2.16
CA PHE A 87 10.56 -9.66 -3.54
C PHE A 87 11.92 -9.79 -4.24
N ASP A 88 12.00 -10.64 -5.27
CA ASP A 88 13.20 -10.80 -6.09
C ASP A 88 13.29 -9.70 -7.15
N SER A 89 14.32 -8.85 -7.02
CA SER A 89 14.58 -7.76 -7.96
C SER A 89 14.92 -8.20 -9.37
N SER A 90 15.43 -9.43 -9.57
CA SER A 90 15.76 -9.95 -10.90
C SER A 90 14.49 -10.34 -11.68
N SER A 91 13.56 -11.04 -11.04
CA SER A 91 12.26 -11.41 -11.59
C SER A 91 11.42 -10.19 -12.03
N LEU A 92 11.47 -9.07 -11.30
CA LEU A 92 10.78 -7.84 -11.71
C LEU A 92 11.42 -7.18 -12.92
N LYS A 93 12.75 -7.18 -13.00
CA LYS A 93 13.43 -6.61 -14.15
C LYS A 93 13.08 -7.40 -15.40
N GLU A 94 13.12 -8.72 -15.32
CA GLU A 94 12.71 -9.60 -16.42
C GLU A 94 11.24 -9.37 -16.82
N TRP A 95 10.32 -9.30 -15.86
CA TRP A 95 8.91 -9.06 -16.19
C TRP A 95 8.69 -7.70 -16.86
N LYS A 96 9.32 -6.63 -16.37
CA LYS A 96 9.22 -5.29 -16.98
C LYS A 96 9.86 -5.26 -18.36
N ASP A 97 11.07 -5.78 -18.48
CA ASP A 97 11.85 -5.67 -19.71
C ASP A 97 11.32 -6.61 -20.77
N VAL A 98 10.73 -7.77 -20.43
CA VAL A 98 10.28 -8.75 -21.42
C VAL A 98 8.76 -8.70 -21.57
N VAL A 99 8.02 -9.02 -20.51
CA VAL A 99 6.56 -9.22 -20.58
C VAL A 99 5.82 -7.91 -20.79
N LEU A 100 6.09 -6.90 -19.95
CA LEU A 100 5.41 -5.62 -20.06
C LEU A 100 5.76 -4.92 -21.39
N ARG A 101 7.04 -4.97 -21.81
CA ARG A 101 7.45 -4.39 -23.09
C ARG A 101 6.70 -5.03 -24.26
N ASP A 102 6.63 -6.35 -24.32
CA ASP A 102 5.88 -7.07 -25.36
C ASP A 102 4.40 -6.67 -25.39
N ILE A 103 3.74 -6.56 -24.23
CA ILE A 103 2.34 -6.11 -24.14
C ILE A 103 2.19 -4.69 -24.70
N LEU A 104 3.09 -3.78 -24.34
CA LEU A 104 3.04 -2.39 -24.80
C LEU A 104 3.37 -2.23 -26.29
N GLU A 105 4.06 -3.21 -26.90
CA GLU A 105 4.28 -3.26 -28.35
C GLU A 105 3.06 -3.82 -29.10
N ARG A 106 2.32 -4.76 -28.49
CA ARG A 106 1.16 -5.41 -29.10
C ARG A 106 -0.17 -4.68 -28.89
N TYR A 107 -0.28 -3.90 -27.81
CA TYR A 107 -1.51 -3.23 -27.41
C TYR A 107 -1.32 -1.73 -27.21
N GLU A 108 -2.25 -0.94 -27.75
CA GLU A 108 -2.38 0.47 -27.39
C GLU A 108 -2.68 0.64 -25.89
N SER A 109 -2.28 1.75 -25.28
CA SER A 109 -2.52 2.05 -23.86
C SER A 109 -4.00 1.96 -23.47
N ALA A 110 -4.90 2.33 -24.37
CA ALA A 110 -6.34 2.21 -24.16
C ALA A 110 -6.78 0.76 -23.96
N ASN A 111 -6.03 -0.22 -24.47
CA ASN A 111 -6.32 -1.65 -24.48
C ASN A 111 -5.51 -2.45 -23.44
N VAL A 112 -4.70 -1.79 -22.62
CA VAL A 112 -3.98 -2.40 -21.50
C VAL A 112 -4.71 -2.05 -20.22
N PHE A 113 -5.31 -3.05 -19.59
CA PHE A 113 -6.07 -2.91 -18.36
C PHE A 113 -5.32 -3.50 -17.18
N ASN A 114 -5.55 -2.90 -16.02
CA ASN A 114 -5.11 -3.43 -14.75
C ASN A 114 -6.33 -3.67 -13.86
N VAL A 115 -6.33 -4.79 -13.16
CA VAL A 115 -7.40 -5.23 -12.26
C VAL A 115 -6.84 -5.54 -10.88
N ASP A 116 -7.58 -5.17 -9.85
CA ASP A 116 -7.24 -5.45 -8.46
C ASP A 116 -8.46 -5.39 -7.53
N GLU A 117 -8.35 -6.01 -6.35
CA GLU A 117 -9.36 -5.96 -5.31
C GLU A 117 -9.01 -5.06 -4.14
N CYS A 118 -9.99 -4.26 -3.72
CA CYS A 118 -9.91 -3.57 -2.44
C CYS A 118 -11.02 -4.00 -1.47
N GLY A 119 -10.67 -4.04 -0.19
CA GLY A 119 -11.61 -4.30 0.89
C GLY A 119 -12.23 -3.00 1.42
N LEU A 120 -13.54 -2.83 1.24
CA LEU A 120 -14.31 -1.74 1.83
C LEU A 120 -14.89 -2.17 3.18
N PHE A 121 -14.32 -1.66 4.27
CA PHE A 121 -14.76 -1.93 5.64
C PHE A 121 -15.70 -0.83 6.15
N TYR A 122 -16.98 -0.95 5.82
CA TYR A 122 -17.98 0.11 6.06
C TYR A 122 -18.45 0.22 7.53
N ARG A 123 -18.05 -0.70 8.43
CA ARG A 123 -18.33 -0.63 9.88
C ARG A 123 -17.09 -0.54 10.76
N ILE A 124 -15.91 -0.30 10.17
CA ILE A 124 -14.72 -0.07 10.98
C ILE A 124 -14.86 1.26 11.71
N LEU A 125 -14.79 1.21 13.04
CA LEU A 125 -14.68 2.39 13.88
C LEU A 125 -13.23 2.90 13.88
N PRO A 126 -13.01 4.21 14.11
CA PRO A 126 -11.68 4.77 14.34
C PRO A 126 -10.91 3.99 15.39
N ASP A 127 -9.61 3.82 15.18
CA ASP A 127 -8.73 3.11 16.11
C ASP A 127 -8.14 4.02 17.20
N ARG A 128 -8.58 5.28 17.23
CA ARG A 128 -8.20 6.31 18.20
C ARG A 128 -9.45 7.07 18.62
N THR A 129 -9.60 7.24 19.93
CA THR A 129 -10.62 8.11 20.52
C THR A 129 -9.93 9.08 21.47
N LEU A 130 -10.55 10.24 21.71
CA LEU A 130 -10.13 11.17 22.74
C LEU A 130 -10.41 10.54 24.11
N CYS A 131 -9.36 10.34 24.91
CA CYS A 131 -9.41 9.80 26.27
C CYS A 131 -8.62 10.74 27.20
N PHE A 132 -9.07 10.94 28.44
CA PHE A 132 -8.35 11.79 29.39
C PHE A 132 -7.03 11.13 29.81
N LYS A 133 -6.04 11.95 30.16
CA LYS A 133 -4.71 11.48 30.56
C LYS A 133 -4.82 10.61 31.81
N GLY A 134 -4.54 9.31 31.68
CA GLY A 134 -4.60 8.34 32.77
C GLY A 134 -5.79 7.38 32.72
N GLU A 135 -6.74 7.57 31.80
CA GLU A 135 -7.87 6.66 31.63
C GLU A 135 -7.48 5.40 30.84
N LYS A 136 -7.93 4.24 31.32
CA LYS A 136 -7.89 3.00 30.54
C LYS A 136 -8.92 3.07 29.42
N CYS A 137 -8.44 3.39 28.23
CA CYS A 137 -9.22 3.39 27.00
C CYS A 137 -9.33 1.92 26.49
N VAL A 138 -10.45 1.24 26.77
CA VAL A 138 -10.68 -0.16 26.34
C VAL A 138 -11.46 -0.17 25.04
N GLY A 139 -10.81 -0.54 23.93
CA GLY A 139 -11.45 -0.63 22.62
C GLY A 139 -12.30 -1.90 22.48
N GLY A 140 -13.46 -1.79 21.80
CA GLY A 140 -14.26 -2.94 21.39
C GLY A 140 -13.68 -3.73 20.22
N LYS A 141 -14.19 -4.93 19.94
CA LYS A 141 -13.84 -5.68 18.71
C LYS A 141 -14.21 -4.85 17.48
N LYS A 142 -13.23 -4.54 16.64
CA LYS A 142 -13.49 -3.89 15.34
C LYS A 142 -14.44 -4.77 14.52
N SER A 143 -15.53 -4.18 14.02
CA SER A 143 -16.37 -4.87 13.05
C SER A 143 -15.54 -5.13 11.79
N LYS A 144 -15.38 -6.40 11.44
CA LYS A 144 -14.70 -6.83 10.21
C LYS A 144 -15.68 -7.02 9.06
N GLU A 145 -16.87 -6.41 9.15
CA GLU A 145 -17.80 -6.39 8.03
C GLU A 145 -17.18 -5.67 6.84
N ARG A 146 -17.15 -6.38 5.71
CA ARG A 146 -16.40 -6.01 4.52
C ARG A 146 -17.24 -6.26 3.28
N LEU A 147 -17.09 -5.39 2.30
CA LEU A 147 -17.37 -5.66 0.90
C LEU A 147 -16.04 -5.76 0.16
N THR A 148 -15.91 -6.70 -0.76
CA THR A 148 -14.78 -6.71 -1.70
C THR A 148 -15.20 -6.02 -2.98
N MET A 149 -14.39 -5.10 -3.47
CA MET A 149 -14.62 -4.40 -4.74
C MET A 149 -13.51 -4.78 -5.71
N LEU A 150 -13.87 -5.37 -6.84
CA LEU A 150 -12.97 -5.61 -7.96
C LEU A 150 -13.04 -4.40 -8.89
N LEU A 151 -11.91 -3.72 -9.07
CA LEU A 151 -11.77 -2.50 -9.84
C LEU A 151 -10.92 -2.78 -11.08
N VAL A 152 -11.25 -2.12 -12.19
CA VAL A 152 -10.48 -2.23 -13.43
C VAL A 152 -10.41 -0.88 -14.13
N ALA A 153 -9.21 -0.50 -14.56
CA ALA A 153 -8.96 0.70 -15.34
C ALA A 153 -7.92 0.42 -16.43
N ASN A 154 -7.99 1.17 -17.54
CA ASN A 154 -6.96 1.10 -18.59
C ASN A 154 -5.76 2.02 -18.29
N MET A 155 -4.67 1.77 -19.00
CA MET A 155 -3.37 2.41 -18.75
C MET A 155 -3.37 3.91 -19.00
N ASP A 156 -4.13 4.41 -19.98
CA ASP A 156 -4.24 5.85 -20.24
C ASP A 156 -5.32 6.56 -19.41
N GLY A 157 -6.09 5.80 -18.62
CA GLY A 157 -7.12 6.32 -17.72
C GLY A 157 -8.41 6.78 -18.40
N SER A 158 -8.57 6.56 -19.72
CA SER A 158 -9.78 6.93 -20.46
C SER A 158 -11.00 6.04 -20.13
N GLU A 159 -10.79 4.83 -19.62
CA GLU A 159 -11.84 3.85 -19.36
C GLU A 159 -11.70 3.18 -17.99
N LYS A 160 -12.85 3.04 -17.32
CA LYS A 160 -13.00 2.26 -16.09
C LYS A 160 -14.16 1.28 -16.29
N ILE A 161 -13.92 0.00 -16.06
CA ILE A 161 -14.99 -1.00 -16.16
C ILE A 161 -15.89 -0.87 -14.93
N ILE A 162 -17.20 -1.07 -15.13
CA ILE A 162 -18.18 -1.10 -14.03
C ILE A 162 -17.69 -2.10 -12.95
N PRO A 163 -17.52 -1.66 -11.69
CA PRO A 163 -17.01 -2.52 -10.62
C PRO A 163 -17.88 -3.73 -10.35
N LEU A 164 -17.24 -4.80 -9.88
CA LEU A 164 -17.92 -5.91 -9.21
C LEU A 164 -17.79 -5.74 -7.70
N VAL A 165 -18.91 -5.81 -7.00
CA VAL A 165 -18.98 -5.81 -5.54
C VAL A 165 -19.36 -7.20 -5.05
N ILE A 166 -18.57 -7.74 -4.13
CA ILE A 166 -18.82 -9.03 -3.49
C ILE A 166 -19.18 -8.78 -2.04
N GLY A 167 -20.40 -9.18 -1.66
CA GLY A 167 -20.87 -9.11 -0.28
C GLY A 167 -21.11 -10.48 0.34
N LYS A 168 -21.64 -10.46 1.57
CA LYS A 168 -21.93 -11.68 2.33
C LYS A 168 -23.20 -12.40 1.87
N PHE A 169 -24.19 -11.64 1.43
CA PHE A 169 -25.53 -12.12 1.13
C PHE A 169 -25.91 -11.67 -0.27
N LEU A 170 -26.45 -12.56 -1.10
CA LEU A 170 -26.85 -12.23 -2.47
C LEU A 170 -27.95 -11.14 -2.52
N LYS A 171 -28.82 -11.11 -1.50
CA LYS A 171 -29.90 -10.12 -1.33
C LYS A 171 -29.80 -9.50 0.06
N PRO A 172 -28.88 -8.56 0.30
CA PRO A 172 -28.74 -7.94 1.61
C PRO A 172 -29.98 -7.09 1.91
N ARG A 173 -30.37 -7.02 3.19
CA ARG A 173 -31.60 -6.32 3.61
C ARG A 173 -31.65 -4.85 3.18
N CYS A 174 -30.50 -4.18 3.13
CA CYS A 174 -30.41 -2.79 2.66
C CYS A 174 -30.73 -2.62 1.16
N MET A 175 -30.72 -3.70 0.38
CA MET A 175 -31.04 -3.68 -1.06
C MET A 175 -32.44 -4.22 -1.38
N LYS A 176 -33.30 -4.45 -0.37
CA LYS A 176 -34.62 -5.09 -0.55
C LYS A 176 -35.52 -4.39 -1.59
N ASN A 177 -35.35 -3.08 -1.77
CA ASN A 177 -36.14 -2.27 -2.71
C ASN A 177 -35.30 -1.68 -3.86
N CYS A 178 -34.05 -2.12 -4.03
CA CYS A 178 -33.19 -1.71 -5.14
C CYS A 178 -33.57 -2.50 -6.40
N LYS A 179 -34.20 -1.85 -7.36
CA LYS A 179 -34.61 -2.46 -8.64
C LYS A 179 -33.42 -2.68 -9.59
N SER A 180 -32.44 -1.79 -9.53
CA SER A 180 -31.19 -1.88 -10.29
C SER A 180 -30.04 -1.35 -9.46
N LEU A 181 -28.85 -1.86 -9.73
CA LEU A 181 -27.59 -1.34 -9.19
C LEU A 181 -26.74 -0.87 -10.35
N PRO A 182 -26.03 0.27 -10.23
CA PRO A 182 -25.10 0.75 -11.25
C PRO A 182 -23.78 -0.05 -11.26
N LEU A 183 -23.79 -1.26 -10.70
CA LEU A 183 -22.63 -2.12 -10.51
C LEU A 183 -23.03 -3.58 -10.59
N PHE A 184 -22.04 -4.45 -10.79
CA PHE A 184 -22.25 -5.88 -10.68
C PHE A 184 -22.16 -6.30 -9.21
N TYR A 185 -23.01 -7.22 -8.80
CA TYR A 185 -23.02 -7.74 -7.44
C TYR A 185 -22.97 -9.26 -7.44
N ASP A 186 -22.11 -9.83 -6.61
CA ASP A 186 -22.10 -11.25 -6.29
C ASP A 186 -21.93 -11.44 -4.76
N ALA A 187 -22.06 -12.67 -4.28
CA ALA A 187 -21.96 -12.92 -2.85
C ALA A 187 -21.46 -14.32 -2.49
N ASN A 188 -20.71 -14.38 -1.39
CA ASN A 188 -20.42 -15.61 -0.68
C ASN A 188 -20.28 -15.34 0.82
N SER A 189 -20.27 -16.38 1.64
CA SER A 189 -20.30 -16.25 3.12
C SER A 189 -19.12 -15.45 3.70
N LYS A 190 -17.99 -15.37 2.99
CA LYS A 190 -16.80 -14.63 3.42
C LYS A 190 -16.76 -13.21 2.84
N ALA A 191 -17.47 -12.92 1.76
CA ALA A 191 -17.35 -11.71 0.95
C ALA A 191 -15.93 -11.51 0.36
N TRP A 192 -15.31 -12.57 -0.17
CA TRP A 192 -13.99 -12.56 -0.84
C TRP A 192 -14.14 -12.93 -2.32
N MET A 193 -13.11 -12.64 -3.13
CA MET A 193 -13.02 -13.24 -4.46
C MET A 193 -12.93 -14.77 -4.36
N THR A 194 -13.56 -15.46 -5.31
CA THR A 194 -13.44 -16.90 -5.49
C THR A 194 -13.18 -17.20 -6.96
N VAL A 195 -12.63 -18.37 -7.25
CA VAL A 195 -12.36 -18.84 -8.63
C VAL A 195 -13.62 -18.77 -9.50
N ASP A 196 -14.77 -19.22 -8.99
CA ASP A 196 -16.04 -19.17 -9.74
C ASP A 196 -16.48 -17.75 -10.08
N ILE A 197 -16.33 -16.81 -9.12
CA ILE A 197 -16.70 -15.41 -9.32
C ILE A 197 -15.73 -14.75 -10.30
N TRP A 198 -14.44 -15.05 -10.18
CA TRP A 198 -13.39 -14.58 -11.07
C TRP A 198 -13.65 -15.02 -12.51
N GLU A 199 -13.80 -16.32 -12.75
CA GLU A 199 -14.04 -16.87 -14.09
C GLU A 199 -15.33 -16.31 -14.71
N LYS A 200 -16.43 -16.31 -13.95
CA LYS A 200 -17.71 -15.73 -14.40
C LYS A 200 -17.57 -14.27 -14.81
N THR A 201 -16.76 -13.51 -14.08
CA THR A 201 -16.51 -12.09 -14.34
C THR A 201 -15.66 -11.90 -15.59
N LEU A 202 -14.56 -12.64 -15.73
CA LEU A 202 -13.72 -12.62 -16.92
C LEU A 202 -14.50 -12.98 -18.18
N ARG A 203 -15.30 -14.06 -18.16
CA ARG A 203 -16.11 -14.46 -19.32
C ARG A 203 -17.13 -13.40 -19.73
N ARG A 204 -17.68 -12.65 -18.77
CA ARG A 204 -18.58 -11.52 -19.05
C ARG A 204 -17.83 -10.37 -19.74
N TRP A 205 -16.66 -10.00 -19.23
CA TRP A 205 -15.84 -8.95 -19.84
C TRP A 205 -15.34 -9.37 -21.23
N ASP A 206 -14.94 -10.62 -21.40
CA ASP A 206 -14.51 -11.19 -22.68
C ASP A 206 -15.59 -11.09 -23.75
N LEU A 207 -16.84 -11.42 -23.39
CA LEU A 207 -17.99 -11.27 -24.27
C LEU A 207 -18.23 -9.79 -24.64
N ASN A 208 -18.07 -8.87 -23.69
CA ASN A 208 -18.25 -7.44 -23.94
C ASN A 208 -17.17 -6.90 -24.90
N PHE A 209 -15.90 -7.22 -24.68
CA PHE A 209 -14.81 -6.84 -25.58
C PHE A 209 -14.94 -7.52 -26.95
N SER A 210 -15.41 -8.77 -26.99
CA SER A 210 -15.69 -9.48 -28.25
C SER A 210 -16.76 -8.76 -29.08
N LYS A 211 -17.84 -8.28 -28.45
CA LYS A 211 -18.88 -7.49 -29.13
C LYS A 211 -18.35 -6.16 -29.67
N GLN A 212 -17.38 -5.57 -28.99
CA GLN A 212 -16.68 -4.37 -29.43
C GLN A 212 -15.62 -4.67 -30.51
N LYS A 213 -15.38 -5.93 -30.86
CA LYS A 213 -14.27 -6.39 -31.71
C LYS A 213 -12.90 -5.92 -31.20
N ARG A 214 -12.77 -5.85 -29.88
CA ARG A 214 -11.58 -5.33 -29.19
C ARG A 214 -10.81 -6.47 -28.55
N LYS A 215 -9.49 -6.41 -28.66
CA LYS A 215 -8.56 -7.27 -27.91
C LYS A 215 -7.91 -6.43 -26.82
N VAL A 216 -7.79 -6.99 -25.63
CA VAL A 216 -7.19 -6.28 -24.48
C VAL A 216 -6.23 -7.19 -23.74
N ALA A 217 -5.18 -6.60 -23.18
CA ALA A 217 -4.37 -7.23 -22.16
C ALA A 217 -4.93 -6.86 -20.79
N LEU A 218 -5.23 -7.84 -19.94
CA LEU A 218 -5.70 -7.64 -18.58
C LEU A 218 -4.63 -8.13 -17.60
N ILE A 219 -4.02 -7.20 -16.88
CA ILE A 219 -2.95 -7.45 -15.92
C ILE A 219 -3.55 -7.59 -14.52
N ALA A 220 -3.41 -8.76 -13.92
CA ALA A 220 -3.89 -9.11 -12.58
C ALA A 220 -2.73 -9.49 -11.64
N ASP A 221 -2.94 -9.39 -10.33
CA ASP A 221 -2.00 -9.95 -9.35
C ASP A 221 -2.09 -11.49 -9.33
N ASN A 222 -1.08 -12.13 -8.73
CA ASN A 222 -1.03 -13.59 -8.63
C ASN A 222 -1.70 -14.10 -7.34
N CYS A 223 -2.95 -13.70 -7.13
CA CYS A 223 -3.77 -14.19 -6.03
C CYS A 223 -4.31 -15.59 -6.34
N THR A 224 -4.42 -16.45 -5.32
CA THR A 224 -4.95 -17.82 -5.47
C THR A 224 -6.35 -17.92 -6.11
N ALA A 225 -7.17 -16.88 -6.00
CA ALA A 225 -8.48 -16.83 -6.65
C ALA A 225 -8.40 -16.49 -8.15
N HIS A 226 -7.31 -15.85 -8.58
CA HIS A 226 -7.08 -15.47 -9.97
C HIS A 226 -6.44 -16.62 -10.74
N CYS A 227 -7.25 -17.63 -11.06
CA CYS A 227 -6.80 -18.71 -11.92
C CYS A 227 -6.72 -18.27 -13.39
N THR A 228 -5.93 -18.99 -14.17
CA THR A 228 -6.01 -18.95 -15.64
C THR A 228 -7.40 -19.40 -16.09
N VAL A 229 -7.92 -18.78 -17.13
CA VAL A 229 -9.22 -19.13 -17.71
C VAL A 229 -9.06 -19.42 -19.19
N ASP A 230 -9.38 -20.65 -19.59
CA ASP A 230 -9.27 -21.08 -20.98
C ASP A 230 -10.45 -20.60 -21.85
N GLY A 231 -10.17 -20.46 -23.14
CA GLY A 231 -11.18 -20.14 -24.16
C GLY A 231 -11.64 -18.68 -24.19
N LEU A 232 -10.90 -17.77 -23.53
CA LEU A 232 -11.10 -16.34 -23.69
C LEU A 232 -10.74 -15.92 -25.12
N LYS A 233 -11.61 -15.13 -25.75
CA LYS A 233 -11.43 -14.71 -27.14
C LYS A 233 -10.75 -13.35 -27.21
N SER A 234 -11.17 -12.40 -26.40
CA SER A 234 -10.77 -11.00 -26.47
C SER A 234 -9.82 -10.55 -25.37
N ILE A 235 -9.82 -11.24 -24.24
CA ILE A 235 -8.92 -10.94 -23.12
C ILE A 235 -7.70 -11.85 -23.19
N GLU A 236 -6.52 -11.24 -23.22
CA GLU A 236 -5.28 -11.87 -22.83
C GLU A 236 -5.05 -11.61 -21.34
N LEU A 237 -5.10 -12.65 -20.51
CA LEU A 237 -4.88 -12.53 -19.08
C LEU A 237 -3.39 -12.67 -18.76
N VAL A 238 -2.82 -11.67 -18.11
CA VAL A 238 -1.40 -11.61 -17.75
C VAL A 238 -1.28 -11.43 -16.24
N PHE A 239 -0.41 -12.23 -15.62
CA PHE A 239 -0.15 -12.14 -14.19
C PHE A 239 1.13 -11.36 -13.87
N LEU A 240 1.06 -10.55 -12.82
CA LEU A 240 2.23 -9.98 -12.20
C LEU A 240 3.09 -11.08 -11.54
N PRO A 241 4.41 -10.88 -11.41
CA PRO A 241 5.26 -11.78 -10.65
C PRO A 241 4.77 -11.95 -9.21
N PRO A 242 4.97 -13.12 -8.58
CA PRO A 242 4.66 -13.31 -7.16
C PRO A 242 5.30 -12.24 -6.28
N ASN A 243 4.62 -11.84 -5.20
CA ASN A 243 5.10 -10.86 -4.21
C ASN A 243 5.47 -9.47 -4.77
N SER A 244 5.02 -9.13 -5.98
CA SER A 244 5.36 -7.87 -6.64
C SER A 244 4.26 -6.81 -6.57
N THR A 245 3.08 -7.16 -6.06
CA THR A 245 1.89 -6.30 -5.99
C THR A 245 2.21 -4.94 -5.38
N CYS A 246 2.91 -4.91 -4.24
CA CYS A 246 3.31 -3.67 -3.57
C CYS A 246 4.23 -2.72 -4.37
N VAL A 247 4.81 -3.17 -5.49
CA VAL A 247 5.69 -2.38 -6.36
C VAL A 247 5.09 -2.18 -7.76
N LEU A 248 4.36 -3.18 -8.27
CA LEU A 248 3.91 -3.24 -9.65
C LEU A 248 2.43 -3.00 -9.85
N GLN A 249 1.57 -3.19 -8.84
CA GLN A 249 0.14 -2.95 -8.99
C GLN A 249 -0.15 -1.45 -9.05
N PRO A 250 -0.62 -0.90 -10.18
CA PRO A 250 -1.05 0.49 -10.25
C PRO A 250 -2.24 0.79 -9.31
N LEU A 251 -3.16 -0.17 -9.13
CA LEU A 251 -4.34 0.03 -8.28
C LEU A 251 -4.03 0.01 -6.77
N ASP A 252 -2.85 -0.48 -6.38
CA ASP A 252 -2.36 -0.43 -4.99
C ASP A 252 -1.49 0.81 -4.67
N GLN A 253 -1.25 1.70 -5.64
CA GLN A 253 -0.44 2.91 -5.40
C GLN A 253 -1.22 3.95 -4.59
N ALA A 254 -0.71 4.26 -3.40
CA ALA A 254 -1.26 5.23 -2.44
C ALA A 254 -0.67 6.64 -2.57
#